data_AF-A0A2Z2KRL2-F1
#
_entry.id   AF-A0A2Z2KRL2-F1
#
_cell.length_a   1.000
_cell.length_b   1.000
_cell.length_c   1.000
_cell.angle_alpha   90.00
_cell.angle_beta   90.00
_cell.angle_gamma   90.00
#
_symmetry.space_group_name_H-M   'P 1'
#
loop_
_entity.id
_entity.type
_entity.pdbx_description
1 polymer ?
#
loop_
_entity_poly.entity_id
_entity_poly.type
_entity_poly.pdbx_seq_one_letter_code
_entity_poly.pdbx_strand_id
1 'polypeptide(L)' 'MQQHDPKLSIRKLAKDVNYHFDSVRRMYKDEMVQYPRDLLLKLCLYFNVQPGELIRIEADEASDSSDSSDSTIE' A
#
# COMPACT_ATOMS: atom_id res chain seq x y z
N MET A 1 -10.55 -1.43 12.83
CA MET A 1 -10.09 -0.13 12.28
C MET A 1 -8.60 -0.02 12.54
N GLN A 2 -7.76 -0.32 11.54
CA GLN A 2 -6.31 -0.33 11.70
C GLN A 2 -5.79 1.11 11.82
N GLN A 3 -5.08 1.38 12.91
CA GLN A 3 -4.50 2.69 13.22
C GLN A 3 -3.38 2.99 12.22
N HIS A 4 -3.64 3.85 11.24
CA HIS A 4 -2.59 4.38 10.37
C HIS A 4 -1.73 5.37 11.17
N ASP A 5 -0.46 5.01 11.40
CA ASP A 5 0.51 5.93 11.98
C ASP A 5 0.58 7.23 11.15
N PRO A 6 0.21 8.40 11.70
CA PRO A 6 -0.04 9.59 10.90
C PRO A 6 1.24 10.33 10.44
N LYS A 7 2.42 9.70 10.41
CA LYS A 7 3.68 10.45 10.30
C LYS A 7 4.75 9.91 9.36
N LEU A 8 4.45 8.98 8.46
CA LEU A 8 5.36 8.76 7.33
C LEU A 8 5.08 9.78 6.23
N SER A 9 5.74 10.93 6.32
CA SER A 9 5.68 11.94 5.26
C SER A 9 6.26 11.37 3.97
N ILE A 10 5.53 11.49 2.87
CA ILE A 10 6.00 11.13 1.51
C ILE A 10 7.38 11.74 1.22
N ARG A 11 7.66 12.94 1.76
CA ARG A 11 8.96 13.62 1.65
C ARG A 11 10.07 12.89 2.39
N LYS A 12 9.78 12.33 3.57
CA LYS A 12 10.75 11.54 4.34
C LYS A 12 11.01 10.22 3.63
N LEU A 13 9.96 9.54 3.19
CA LEU A 13 10.07 8.31 2.42
C LEU A 13 10.96 8.49 1.19
N ALA A 14 10.70 9.52 0.36
CA ALA A 14 11.51 9.78 -0.83
C ALA A 14 13.01 9.97 -0.54
N LYS A 15 13.34 10.59 0.61
CA LYS A 15 14.74 10.72 1.06
C LYS A 15 15.30 9.38 1.51
N ASP A 16 14.55 8.60 2.27
CA ASP A 16 15.01 7.33 2.83
C ASP A 16 15.26 6.27 1.74
N VAL A 17 14.39 6.18 0.72
CA VAL A 17 14.63 5.33 -0.46
C VAL A 17 15.51 5.97 -1.54
N ASN A 18 16.00 7.19 -1.29
CA ASN A 18 16.83 7.97 -2.21
C ASN A 18 16.25 7.98 -3.64
N TYR A 19 15.01 8.45 -3.76
CA TYR A 19 14.28 8.51 -5.02
C TYR A 19 13.58 9.85 -5.23
N HIS A 20 13.17 10.14 -6.46
CA HIS A 20 12.47 11.38 -6.78
C HIS A 20 11.13 11.48 -6.05
N PHE A 21 10.92 12.61 -5.38
CA PHE A 21 9.70 12.91 -4.63
C PHE A 21 8.44 12.79 -5.51
N ASP A 22 8.49 13.29 -6.75
CA ASP A 22 7.35 13.23 -7.67
C ASP A 22 6.94 11.80 -8.00
N SER A 23 7.91 10.89 -8.19
CA SER A 23 7.62 9.48 -8.47
C SER A 23 6.98 8.80 -7.26
N VAL A 24 7.51 9.02 -6.07
CA VAL A 24 6.93 8.48 -4.83
C VAL A 24 5.52 9.03 -4.60
N ARG A 25 5.31 10.33 -4.83
CA ARG A 25 4.01 10.99 -4.70
C ARG A 25 2.98 10.40 -5.68
N ARG A 26 3.36 10.17 -6.95
CA ARG A 26 2.47 9.57 -7.94
C ARG A 26 2.11 8.13 -7.58
N MET A 27 3.06 7.34 -7.07
CA MET A 27 2.80 5.99 -6.58
C MET A 27 1.80 6.02 -5.42
N TYR A 28 2.02 6.90 -4.45
CA TYR A 28 1.12 7.06 -3.30
C TYR A 28 -0.31 7.47 -3.68
N LYS A 29 -0.47 8.20 -4.79
CA LYS A 29 -1.76 8.64 -5.31
C LYS A 29 -2.38 7.70 -6.34
N ASP A 30 -1.71 6.60 -6.66
CA ASP A 30 -2.09 5.68 -7.74
C ASP A 30 -2.24 6.38 -9.11
N GLU A 31 -1.50 7.47 -9.33
CA GLU A 31 -1.49 8.22 -10.60
C GLU A 31 -0.53 7.58 -11.63
N MET A 32 0.17 6.48 -11.27
CA MET A 32 1.17 5.85 -12.12
C MET A 32 0.61 4.72 -12.97
N VAL A 33 0.70 4.89 -14.29
CA VAL A 33 0.37 3.83 -15.28
C VAL A 33 1.47 2.77 -15.36
N GLN A 34 2.73 3.15 -15.13
CA GLN A 34 3.88 2.25 -15.18
C GLN A 34 4.75 2.42 -13.94
N TYR A 35 4.97 1.32 -13.24
CA TYR A 35 5.80 1.29 -12.04
C TYR A 35 7.26 0.96 -12.39
N PRO A 36 8.22 1.88 -12.15
CA PRO A 36 9.63 1.57 -12.33
C PRO A 36 10.04 0.44 -11.38
N ARG A 37 10.68 -0.61 -11.92
CA ARG A 37 11.13 -1.76 -11.12
C ARG A 37 12.05 -1.35 -9.97
N ASP A 38 12.91 -0.36 -10.18
CA ASP A 38 13.83 0.16 -9.16
C ASP A 38 13.08 0.83 -7.99
N LEU A 39 12.04 1.62 -8.29
CA LEU A 39 11.21 2.24 -7.25
C LEU A 39 10.46 1.17 -6.44
N LEU A 40 9.84 0.21 -7.12
CA LEU A 40 9.15 -0.92 -6.48
C LEU A 40 10.09 -1.68 -5.55
N LEU A 41 11.27 -2.07 -6.05
CA LEU A 41 12.27 -2.78 -5.26
C LEU A 41 12.67 -1.99 -4.01
N LYS A 42 12.97 -0.70 -4.17
CA LYS A 42 13.33 0.19 -3.05
C LYS A 42 12.23 0.27 -1.99
N LEU A 43 10.97 0.40 -2.42
CA LEU A 43 9.82 0.43 -1.52
C LEU A 43 9.61 -0.91 -0.82
N CYS A 44 9.69 -2.02 -1.55
CA CYS A 44 9.60 -3.37 -0.98
C CYS A 44 10.68 -3.60 0.09
N LEU A 45 11.93 -3.19 -0.18
CA LEU A 45 13.03 -3.31 0.78
C LEU A 45 12.84 -2.40 2.00
N TYR A 46 12.36 -1.17 1.79
CA TYR A 46 12.14 -0.22 2.89
C TYR A 46 11.03 -0.67 3.84
N PHE A 47 9.93 -1.19 3.29
CA PHE A 47 8.79 -1.66 4.08
C PHE A 47 8.90 -3.14 4.47
N ASN A 48 9.89 -3.86 3.94
CA ASN A 48 10.04 -5.30 4.08
C ASN A 48 8.77 -6.08 3.67
N VAL A 49 8.17 -5.68 2.55
CA VAL A 49 6.93 -6.25 1.99
C VAL A 49 7.15 -6.77 0.57
N GLN A 50 6.24 -7.62 0.09
CA GLN A 50 6.25 -8.07 -1.29
C GLN A 50 5.50 -7.11 -2.23
N PRO A 51 5.81 -7.11 -3.55
CA PRO A 51 5.11 -6.27 -4.51
C PRO A 51 3.58 -6.46 -4.52
N GLY A 52 3.09 -7.68 -4.27
CA GLY A 52 1.66 -7.98 -4.18
C GLY A 52 0.96 -7.38 -2.96
N GLU A 53 1.71 -6.89 -1.97
CA GLU A 53 1.15 -6.10 -0.86
C GLU A 53 1.04 -4.62 -1.21
N LEU A 54 1.89 -4.11 -2.11
CA LEU A 54 1.88 -2.71 -2.56
C LEU A 54 0.92 -2.48 -3.73
N ILE A 55 0.84 -3.43 -4.67
CA ILE A 55 0.01 -3.34 -5.87
C ILE A 55 -0.97 -4.50 -5.83
N ARG A 56 -2.20 -4.20 -5.41
CA ARG A 56 -3.31 -5.14 -5.38
C ARG A 56 -4.29 -4.77 -6.47
N ILE A 57 -4.78 -5.79 -7.18
CA ILE A 57 -5.96 -5.63 -8.03
C ILE A 57 -7.13 -5.81 -7.08
N GLU A 58 -7.83 -4.72 -6.77
CA GLU A 58 -9.15 -4.82 -6.18
C GLU A 58 -10.06 -5.33 -7.29
N ALA A 59 -10.49 -6.59 -7.19
CA ALA A 59 -11.70 -6.99 -7.88
C ALA A 59 -12.82 -6.18 -7.24
N ASP A 60 -13.62 -5.48 -8.04
CA ASP A 60 -14.88 -4.89 -7.60
C ASP A 60 -15.83 -6.03 -7.14
N GLU A 61 -15.56 -6.64 -6.00
CA GLU A 61 -16.56 -7.40 -5.27
C GLU A 61 -17.22 -6.42 -4.32
N ALA A 62 -18.51 -6.21 -4.57
CA ALA A 62 -19.43 -5.48 -3.73
C ALA A 62 -19.10 -5.70 -2.25
N SER A 63 -19.19 -4.61 -1.49
CA SER A 63 -19.31 -4.60 -0.04
C SER A 63 -19.99 -5.85 0.52
N ASP A 64 -19.23 -6.84 0.98
CA ASP A 64 -19.73 -7.84 1.91
C ASP A 64 -19.01 -7.63 3.24
N SER A 65 -19.54 -6.63 3.95
CA SER A 65 -19.52 -6.61 5.40
C SER A 65 -20.24 -7.86 5.93
N SER A 66 -19.53 -8.98 6.09
CA SER A 66 -19.95 -10.01 7.03
C SER A 66 -19.28 -9.73 8.38
N ASP A 67 -19.92 -8.80 9.07
CA ASP A 67 -19.82 -8.66 10.52
C ASP A 67 -20.33 -9.94 11.21
N SER A 68 -19.85 -10.13 12.43
CA SER A 68 -19.85 -11.37 13.20
C SER A 68 -21.23 -11.77 13.76
N SER A 69 -21.55 -13.07 13.82
CA SER A 69 -22.44 -13.78 14.81
C SER A 69 -22.97 -15.07 14.15
N ASP A 70 -23.14 -16.23 14.76
CA ASP A 70 -23.06 -16.77 16.11
C ASP A 70 -23.00 -18.30 15.92
N SER A 71 -22.08 -19.01 16.56
CA SER A 71 -22.01 -20.48 16.48
C SER A 71 -22.48 -21.09 17.80
N THR A 72 -23.79 -21.25 17.94
CA THR A 72 -24.36 -22.20 18.91
C THR A 72 -24.61 -23.53 18.18
N ILE A 73 -23.81 -24.54 18.53
CA ILE A 73 -23.92 -25.93 18.09
C ILE A 73 -25.04 -26.61 18.90
N GLU A 74 -26.00 -27.26 18.22
CA GLU A 74 -26.88 -28.28 18.81
C GLU A 74 -26.27 -29.68 18.66
#